data_AF-A0A356JAD9-F1
#
_entry.id   AF-A0A356JAD9-F1
#
_cell.length_a   1.000
_cell.length_b   1.000
_cell.length_c   1.000
_cell.angle_alpha   90.00
_cell.angle_beta   90.00
_cell.angle_gamma   90.00
#
_symmetry.space_group_name_H-M   'P 1'
#
loop_
_entity.id
_entity.type
_entity.pdbx_description
1 polymer ?
#
loop_
_entity_poly.entity_id
_entity_poly.type
_entity_poly.pdbx_seq_one_letter_code
_entity_poly.pdbx_strand_id
1 'polypeptide(L)'
;MKVKRGFSLVELMAVIAIIGVLAGVITVSVVSIKTRSRDKAAMVSMESTRLLTSKCLKSGLSDVRLGFPAPMWGEPDVMCYQIPPVTVVGFPEWPIVKDGWEYGWCTDSTCFYFCAPGYSGGSAPPFCPAGYDNYADGVCGGNRANGSFCYALRNGSKYIWCTETGCKKQGF
;
A
#
# COMPACT_ATOMS: atom_id res chain seq x y z
N MET A 1 -17.20 23.25 62.56
CA MET A 1 -17.88 22.73 61.35
C MET A 1 -17.13 23.24 60.11
N LYS A 2 -16.49 22.35 59.33
CA LYS A 2 -15.82 22.75 58.07
C LYS A 2 -16.89 22.96 56.99
N VAL A 3 -17.06 24.20 56.54
CA VAL A 3 -17.96 24.53 55.42
C VAL A 3 -17.40 23.86 54.16
N LYS A 4 -18.14 22.89 53.60
CA LYS A 4 -17.82 22.35 52.27
C LYS A 4 -18.15 23.44 51.25
N ARG A 5 -17.13 24.10 50.69
CA ARG A 5 -17.30 25.01 49.56
C ARG A 5 -17.69 24.17 48.34
N GLY A 6 -18.94 24.26 47.91
CA GLY A 6 -19.40 23.71 46.64
C GLY A 6 -18.89 24.56 45.49
N PHE A 7 -18.70 23.94 44.33
CA PHE A 7 -18.36 24.64 43.09
C PHE A 7 -19.48 25.61 42.71
N SER A 8 -19.12 26.82 42.29
CA SER A 8 -20.06 27.76 41.70
C SER A 8 -20.56 27.24 40.35
N LEU A 9 -21.84 27.47 40.04
CA LEU A 9 -22.39 27.18 38.72
C LEU A 9 -21.62 27.91 37.60
N VAL A 10 -21.14 29.13 37.89
CA VAL A 10 -20.33 29.91 36.96
C VAL A 10 -18.94 29.31 36.76
N GLU A 11 -18.32 28.77 37.82
CA GLU A 11 -17.04 28.07 37.69
C GLU A 11 -17.18 26.81 36.84
N LEU A 12 -18.26 26.05 37.04
CA LEU A 12 -18.53 24.87 36.22
C LEU A 12 -18.74 25.24 34.75
N MET A 13 -19.49 26.32 34.48
CA MET A 13 -19.75 26.80 33.12
C MET A 13 -18.49 27.31 32.41
N ALA A 14 -17.60 27.99 33.12
CA ALA A 14 -16.33 28.46 32.55
C ALA A 14 -15.43 27.29 32.13
N VAL A 15 -15.38 26.21 32.93
CA VAL A 15 -14.56 25.03 32.62
C VAL A 15 -15.06 24.30 31.38
N ILE A 16 -16.37 24.05 31.26
CA ILE A 16 -16.93 23.39 30.08
C ILE A 16 -16.77 24.25 28.82
N ALA A 17 -16.81 25.58 28.94
CA ALA A 17 -16.58 26.49 27.83
C ALA A 17 -15.13 26.39 27.31
N ILE A 18 -14.14 26.37 28.21
CA ILE A 18 -12.73 26.22 27.84
C ILE A 18 -12.48 24.85 27.20
N ILE A 19 -13.02 23.76 27.79
CA ILE A 19 -12.89 22.41 27.24
C ILE A 19 -13.54 22.30 25.85
N GLY A 20 -14.69 22.93 25.66
CA GLY A 20 -15.38 22.96 24.36
C GLY A 20 -14.56 23.61 23.26
N VAL A 21 -13.94 24.77 23.54
CA VAL A 21 -13.06 25.46 22.58
C VAL A 21 -11.83 24.62 22.25
N LEU A 22 -11.17 24.03 23.27
CA LEU A 22 -10.01 23.16 23.06
C LEU A 22 -10.35 21.92 22.25
N ALA A 23 -11.48 21.27 22.54
CA ALA A 23 -11.95 20.09 21.81
C ALA A 23 -12.21 20.40 20.33
N GLY A 24 -12.77 21.58 20.01
CA GLY A 24 -12.99 22.02 18.63
C GLY A 24 -11.70 22.10 17.82
N VAL A 25 -10.66 22.74 18.36
CA VAL A 25 -9.36 22.92 17.68
C VAL A 25 -8.63 21.58 17.49
N ILE A 26 -8.66 20.71 18.49
CA ILE A 26 -7.98 19.41 18.44
C ILE A 26 -8.64 18.49 17.41
N THR A 27 -9.97 18.49 17.30
CA THR A 27 -10.71 17.58 16.44
C THR A 27 -10.32 17.70 14.97
N VAL A 28 -10.20 18.93 14.45
CA VAL A 28 -9.78 19.18 13.06
C VAL A 28 -8.37 18.67 12.80
N SER A 29 -7.46 18.90 13.75
CA SER A 29 -6.07 18.46 13.66
C SER A 29 -5.93 16.94 13.68
N VAL A 30 -6.70 16.26 14.53
CA VAL A 30 -6.67 14.80 14.67
C VAL A 30 -7.16 14.09 13.41
N VAL A 31 -8.18 14.62 12.72
CA VAL A 31 -8.65 14.04 11.45
C VAL A 31 -7.54 14.06 10.39
N SER A 32 -6.85 15.19 10.24
CA SER A 32 -5.71 15.31 9.31
C SER A 32 -4.52 14.41 9.68
N ILE A 33 -4.23 14.26 10.98
CA ILE A 33 -3.15 13.38 11.45
C ILE A 33 -3.50 11.91 11.18
N LYS A 34 -4.76 11.50 11.36
CA LYS A 34 -5.21 10.14 11.08
C LYS A 34 -5.05 9.79 9.61
N THR A 35 -5.47 10.66 8.68
CA THR A 35 -5.31 10.41 7.24
C THR A 35 -3.84 10.28 6.86
N ARG A 36 -2.98 11.19 7.34
CA ARG A 36 -1.52 11.11 7.10
C ARG A 36 -0.88 9.85 7.70
N SER A 37 -1.36 9.39 8.84
CA SER A 37 -0.84 8.18 9.49
C SER A 37 -1.21 6.93 8.70
N ARG A 38 -2.43 6.87 8.15
CA ARG A 38 -2.88 5.79 7.25
C ARG A 38 -2.08 5.75 5.96
N ASP A 39 -1.87 6.92 5.35
CA ASP A 39 -1.02 7.11 4.17
C ASP A 39 0.41 6.60 4.41
N LYS A 40 0.98 6.88 5.58
CA LYS A 40 2.29 6.36 5.99
C LYS A 40 2.27 4.85 6.22
N ALA A 41 1.22 4.30 6.81
CA ALA A 41 1.10 2.86 7.05
C ALA A 41 1.08 2.09 5.71
N ALA A 42 0.38 2.59 4.70
CA ALA A 42 0.42 2.02 3.35
C ALA A 42 1.83 2.04 2.76
N MET A 43 2.55 3.16 2.87
CA MET A 43 3.94 3.28 2.41
C MET A 43 4.88 2.29 3.11
N VAL A 44 4.80 2.16 4.44
CA VAL A 44 5.62 1.19 5.20
C VAL A 44 5.31 -0.25 4.80
N SER A 45 4.03 -0.56 4.60
CA SER A 45 3.60 -1.88 4.11
C SER A 45 4.18 -2.17 2.71
N MET A 46 4.19 -1.18 1.82
CA MET A 46 4.81 -1.37 0.51
C MET A 46 6.32 -1.49 0.57
N GLU A 47 7.01 -0.79 1.47
CA GLU A 47 8.46 -0.91 1.64
C GLU A 47 8.89 -2.28 2.17
N SER A 48 8.13 -2.86 3.11
CA SER A 48 8.42 -4.22 3.60
C SER A 48 8.20 -5.27 2.51
N THR A 49 7.13 -5.10 1.73
CA THR A 49 6.79 -5.90 0.55
C THR A 49 7.92 -5.89 -0.48
N ARG A 50 8.54 -4.73 -0.72
CA ARG A 50 9.60 -4.51 -1.72
C ARG A 50 10.78 -5.44 -1.52
N LEU A 51 11.18 -5.67 -0.26
CA LEU A 51 12.29 -6.56 0.07
C LEU A 51 11.97 -8.00 -0.29
N LEU A 52 10.74 -8.44 0.00
CA LEU A 52 10.26 -9.78 -0.32
C LEU A 52 10.12 -9.98 -1.83
N THR A 53 9.63 -8.96 -2.56
CA THR A 53 9.56 -8.94 -4.02
C THR A 53 10.94 -9.11 -4.63
N SER A 54 11.93 -8.37 -4.11
CA SER A 54 13.32 -8.49 -4.56
C SER A 54 13.92 -9.87 -4.29
N LYS A 55 13.61 -10.46 -3.13
CA LYS A 55 14.06 -11.80 -2.74
C LYS A 55 13.43 -12.88 -3.62
N CYS A 56 12.17 -12.71 -4.02
CA CYS A 56 11.47 -13.64 -4.90
C CYS A 56 12.17 -13.72 -6.26
N LEU A 57 12.32 -12.57 -6.94
CA LEU A 57 12.92 -12.52 -8.27
C LEU A 57 14.41 -12.86 -8.28
N LYS A 58 15.10 -12.71 -7.14
CA LYS A 58 16.53 -13.05 -6.97
C LYS A 58 16.77 -14.35 -6.20
N SER A 59 15.76 -15.21 -6.08
CA SER A 59 15.85 -16.46 -5.31
C SER A 59 16.79 -17.50 -5.91
N GLY A 60 17.25 -17.31 -7.15
CA GLY A 60 18.11 -18.26 -7.88
C GLY A 60 17.37 -19.47 -8.44
N LEU A 61 16.05 -19.55 -8.23
CA LEU A 61 15.17 -20.54 -8.81
C LEU A 61 14.88 -20.19 -10.28
N SER A 62 14.83 -21.20 -11.15
CA SER A 62 14.41 -21.03 -12.54
C SER A 62 12.92 -20.69 -12.60
N ASP A 63 12.54 -19.79 -13.51
CA ASP A 63 11.14 -19.46 -13.84
C ASP A 63 10.28 -18.89 -12.71
N VAL A 64 10.88 -18.16 -11.78
CA VAL A 64 10.14 -17.45 -10.72
C VAL A 64 9.53 -16.15 -11.21
N ARG A 65 8.29 -15.87 -10.81
CA ARG A 65 7.56 -14.62 -11.08
C ARG A 65 6.83 -14.13 -9.83
N LEU A 66 6.45 -12.86 -9.87
CA LEU A 66 5.54 -12.31 -8.86
C LEU A 66 4.12 -12.84 -9.09
N GLY A 67 3.43 -13.13 -8.00
CA GLY A 67 2.00 -13.46 -7.99
C GLY A 67 1.12 -12.21 -8.00
N PHE A 68 -0.18 -12.40 -8.18
CA PHE A 68 -1.15 -11.30 -8.21
C PHE A 68 -1.62 -10.90 -6.81
N PRO A 69 -1.74 -9.60 -6.50
CA PRO A 69 -2.25 -9.10 -5.24
C PRO A 69 -3.78 -8.96 -5.29
N ALA A 70 -4.52 -10.06 -5.47
CA ALA A 70 -5.96 -10.14 -5.27
C ALA A 70 -6.44 -11.59 -5.47
N PRO A 71 -7.38 -12.08 -4.63
CA PRO A 71 -8.01 -13.38 -4.82
C PRO A 71 -9.12 -13.26 -5.87
N MET A 72 -8.77 -12.81 -7.07
CA MET A 72 -9.64 -12.96 -8.22
C MET A 72 -9.43 -14.36 -8.80
N TRP A 73 -10.53 -15.03 -9.15
CA TRP A 73 -10.49 -16.35 -9.81
C TRP A 73 -9.93 -17.51 -8.97
N GLY A 74 -9.81 -17.35 -7.64
CA GLY A 74 -9.34 -18.41 -6.75
C GLY A 74 -7.82 -18.64 -6.78
N GLU A 75 -7.06 -17.71 -7.38
CA GLU A 75 -5.60 -17.71 -7.33
C GLU A 75 -5.12 -17.40 -5.90
N PRO A 76 -4.09 -18.10 -5.38
CA PRO A 76 -3.50 -17.75 -4.09
C PRO A 76 -2.87 -16.34 -4.12
N ASP A 77 -3.09 -15.55 -3.07
CA ASP A 77 -2.52 -14.20 -2.88
C ASP A 77 -1.01 -14.21 -2.57
N VAL A 78 -0.28 -15.28 -2.94
CA VAL A 78 1.14 -15.40 -2.62
C VAL A 78 1.99 -14.48 -3.50
N MET A 79 3.01 -13.88 -2.88
CA MET A 79 3.87 -12.94 -3.58
C MET A 79 4.75 -13.61 -4.65
N CYS A 80 5.09 -14.89 -4.47
CA CYS A 80 6.11 -15.56 -5.27
C CYS A 80 5.62 -16.90 -5.84
N TYR A 81 5.76 -17.06 -7.15
CA TYR A 81 5.35 -18.26 -7.91
C TYR A 81 6.48 -18.77 -8.79
N GLN A 82 6.58 -20.08 -8.96
CA GLN A 82 7.45 -20.72 -9.95
C GLN A 82 6.60 -21.38 -11.05
N ILE A 83 7.04 -21.41 -12.31
CA ILE A 83 6.36 -22.11 -13.42
C ILE A 83 7.00 -23.50 -13.65
N PRO A 84 6.24 -24.60 -13.86
CA PRO A 84 4.78 -24.72 -13.78
C PRO A 84 4.27 -24.38 -12.37
N PRO A 85 3.06 -23.79 -12.22
CA PRO A 85 2.67 -23.01 -11.05
C PRO A 85 2.81 -23.80 -9.75
N VAL A 86 3.84 -23.46 -8.96
CA VAL A 86 4.00 -23.89 -7.58
C VAL A 86 4.24 -22.66 -6.72
N THR A 87 3.53 -22.57 -5.60
CA THR A 87 3.76 -21.54 -4.59
C THR A 87 5.14 -21.75 -3.98
N VAL A 88 5.98 -20.71 -3.98
CA VAL A 88 7.33 -20.84 -3.43
C VAL A 88 7.24 -20.75 -1.91
N VAL A 89 7.57 -21.86 -1.22
CA VAL A 89 7.52 -21.94 0.26
C VAL A 89 8.44 -20.88 0.88
N GLY A 90 7.92 -20.18 1.89
CA GLY A 90 8.68 -19.14 2.61
C GLY A 90 8.50 -17.72 2.09
N PHE A 91 7.59 -17.51 1.13
CA PHE A 91 7.10 -16.18 0.77
C PHE A 91 5.69 -15.96 1.32
N PRO A 92 5.42 -14.80 1.97
CA PRO A 92 4.09 -14.50 2.46
C PRO A 92 3.17 -14.07 1.31
N GLU A 93 1.90 -13.93 1.67
CA GLU A 93 0.90 -13.27 0.82
C GLU A 93 1.19 -11.78 0.67
N TRP A 94 0.64 -11.19 -0.40
CA TRP A 94 0.60 -9.74 -0.56
C TRP A 94 -0.14 -9.12 0.64
N PRO A 95 0.39 -8.04 1.24
CA PRO A 95 -0.26 -7.47 2.41
C PRO A 95 -1.62 -6.88 2.05
N ILE A 96 -2.59 -7.13 2.93
CA ILE A 96 -3.91 -6.52 2.85
C ILE A 96 -3.79 -5.02 3.08
N VAL A 97 -4.18 -4.24 2.08
CA VAL A 97 -4.22 -2.79 2.13
C VAL A 97 -5.61 -2.32 2.61
N LYS A 98 -5.64 -1.30 3.47
CA LYS A 98 -6.85 -0.78 4.12
C LYS A 98 -7.08 0.69 3.78
N ASP A 99 -8.21 1.25 4.23
CA ASP A 99 -8.51 2.69 4.17
C ASP A 99 -8.57 3.28 2.74
N GLY A 100 -9.14 2.52 1.79
CA GLY A 100 -9.29 2.93 0.40
C GLY A 100 -8.03 2.80 -0.46
N TRP A 101 -6.96 2.26 0.12
CA TRP A 101 -5.83 1.77 -0.66
C TRP A 101 -6.18 0.44 -1.30
N GLU A 102 -5.94 0.34 -2.59
CA GLU A 102 -6.13 -0.86 -3.41
C GLU A 102 -4.89 -1.07 -4.28
N TYR A 103 -4.58 -2.32 -4.61
CA TYR A 103 -3.58 -2.59 -5.63
C TYR A 103 -4.15 -2.16 -6.98
N GLY A 104 -3.43 -1.30 -7.68
CA GLY A 104 -3.79 -0.88 -9.03
C GLY A 104 -5.22 -0.34 -9.20
N TRP A 105 -5.72 -0.43 -10.43
CA TRP A 105 -7.11 -0.20 -10.78
C TRP A 105 -7.63 -1.38 -11.60
N CYS A 106 -8.94 -1.63 -11.56
CA CYS A 106 -9.57 -2.59 -12.45
C CYS A 106 -10.53 -1.84 -13.37
N THR A 107 -10.41 -2.08 -14.67
CA THR A 107 -11.54 -1.91 -15.59
C THR A 107 -12.26 -3.25 -15.72
N ASP A 108 -13.49 -3.26 -16.25
CA ASP A 108 -14.40 -4.41 -16.32
C ASP A 108 -13.80 -5.71 -16.89
N SER A 109 -12.61 -5.65 -17.50
CA SER A 109 -11.87 -6.79 -18.05
C SER A 109 -10.35 -6.78 -17.82
N THR A 110 -9.77 -5.79 -17.13
CA THR A 110 -8.31 -5.72 -16.94
C THR A 110 -7.93 -5.01 -15.65
N CYS A 111 -7.18 -5.70 -14.80
CA CYS A 111 -6.62 -5.13 -13.58
C CYS A 111 -5.14 -4.85 -13.75
N PHE A 112 -4.73 -3.64 -13.40
CA PHE A 112 -3.37 -3.14 -13.60
C PHE A 112 -2.71 -2.87 -12.25
N TYR A 113 -2.30 -3.95 -11.58
CA TYR A 113 -1.62 -3.94 -10.27
C TYR A 113 -0.14 -3.54 -10.37
N PHE A 114 0.40 -3.63 -11.57
CA PHE A 114 1.82 -3.62 -11.87
C PHE A 114 2.16 -2.61 -12.97
N CYS A 115 3.39 -2.13 -12.93
CA CYS A 115 3.95 -1.25 -13.93
C CYS A 115 4.95 -1.97 -14.84
N ALA A 116 5.31 -1.30 -15.94
CA ALA A 116 6.40 -1.76 -16.81
C ALA A 116 7.68 -2.07 -15.99
N PRO A 117 8.41 -3.16 -16.32
CA PRO A 117 9.66 -3.50 -15.64
C PRO A 117 10.66 -2.34 -15.66
N GLY A 118 11.33 -2.10 -14.52
CA GLY A 118 12.32 -1.02 -14.39
C GLY A 118 11.75 0.40 -14.41
N TYR A 119 10.42 0.56 -14.28
CA TYR A 119 9.82 1.89 -14.20
C TYR A 119 10.35 2.66 -12.99
N SER A 120 11.09 3.75 -13.22
CA SER A 120 11.60 4.64 -12.17
C SER A 120 10.96 6.03 -12.18
N GLY A 121 9.90 6.22 -12.98
CA GLY A 121 9.30 7.52 -13.26
C GLY A 121 8.77 8.25 -12.02
N GLY A 122 8.63 9.57 -12.16
CA GLY A 122 8.12 10.47 -11.12
C GLY A 122 6.64 10.81 -11.26
N SER A 123 5.91 10.13 -12.13
CA SER A 123 4.51 10.41 -12.49
C SER A 123 3.66 9.16 -12.25
N ALA A 124 2.39 9.18 -12.66
CA ALA A 124 1.55 7.99 -12.59
C ALA A 124 2.25 6.82 -13.30
N PRO A 125 2.34 5.63 -12.67
CA PRO A 125 3.01 4.49 -13.25
C PRO A 125 2.33 4.06 -14.56
N PRO A 126 3.10 3.71 -15.61
CA PRO A 126 2.56 3.15 -16.84
C PRO A 126 2.00 1.77 -16.52
N PHE A 127 0.78 1.53 -16.99
CA PHE A 127 0.12 0.24 -16.83
C PHE A 127 0.76 -0.81 -17.73
N CYS A 128 0.85 -2.05 -17.27
CA CYS A 128 1.16 -3.16 -18.17
C CYS A 128 0.04 -3.31 -19.20
N PRO A 129 0.32 -3.28 -20.50
CA PRO A 129 -0.69 -3.61 -21.49
C PRO A 129 -1.19 -5.07 -21.34
N ALA A 130 -2.33 -5.37 -21.94
CA ALA A 130 -2.90 -6.72 -21.93
C ALA A 130 -1.97 -7.72 -22.68
N GLY A 131 -1.81 -8.95 -22.16
CA GLY A 131 -1.02 -10.01 -22.80
C GLY A 131 0.45 -10.10 -22.39
N TYR A 132 0.85 -9.45 -21.28
CA TYR A 132 2.24 -9.35 -20.80
C TYR A 132 2.74 -10.59 -20.03
N ASP A 133 1.96 -11.67 -20.03
CA ASP A 133 2.31 -12.95 -19.38
C ASP A 133 3.44 -13.70 -20.12
N ASN A 134 3.85 -13.21 -21.30
CA ASN A 134 4.67 -13.93 -22.28
C ASN A 134 6.05 -13.29 -22.58
N TYR A 135 6.55 -12.33 -21.79
CA TYR A 135 7.92 -11.86 -22.01
C TYR A 135 8.91 -12.93 -21.55
N ALA A 136 9.79 -13.36 -22.45
CA ALA A 136 10.79 -14.40 -22.21
C ALA A 136 11.66 -14.14 -20.96
N ASP A 137 11.83 -12.87 -20.57
CA ASP A 137 12.72 -12.45 -19.48
C ASP A 137 11.98 -11.79 -18.30
N GLY A 138 10.65 -11.77 -18.26
CA GLY A 138 9.90 -11.11 -17.18
C GLY A 138 8.39 -11.24 -17.24
N VAL A 139 7.74 -11.05 -16.11
CA VAL A 139 6.29 -10.82 -16.01
C VAL A 139 6.00 -9.32 -15.88
N CYS A 140 4.77 -8.93 -16.23
CA CYS A 140 4.23 -7.66 -15.78
C CYS A 140 4.45 -7.52 -14.26
N GLY A 141 5.21 -6.49 -13.86
CA GLY A 141 5.59 -6.26 -12.47
C GLY A 141 6.93 -6.81 -12.01
N GLY A 142 7.64 -7.64 -12.79
CA GLY A 142 8.93 -8.20 -12.38
C GLY A 142 9.73 -8.88 -13.50
N ASN A 143 11.01 -8.56 -13.65
CA ASN A 143 11.92 -9.18 -14.60
C ASN A 143 12.82 -10.21 -13.90
N ARG A 144 12.92 -11.40 -14.50
CA ARG A 144 13.66 -12.55 -13.94
C ARG A 144 15.16 -12.44 -14.17
N ALA A 145 15.55 -11.89 -15.32
CA ALA A 145 16.93 -11.77 -15.74
C ALA A 145 17.72 -10.77 -14.87
N ASN A 146 17.10 -9.66 -14.48
CA ASN A 146 17.76 -8.60 -13.72
C ASN A 146 17.17 -8.33 -12.33
N GLY A 147 16.04 -8.95 -11.99
CA GLY A 147 15.35 -8.77 -10.71
C GLY A 147 14.73 -7.39 -10.52
N SER A 148 14.55 -6.60 -11.59
CA SER A 148 13.79 -5.34 -11.55
C SER A 148 12.31 -5.63 -11.38
N PHE A 149 11.57 -4.75 -10.71
CA PHE A 149 10.14 -4.93 -10.49
C PHE A 149 9.42 -3.60 -10.31
N CYS A 150 8.10 -3.63 -10.47
CA CYS A 150 7.27 -2.46 -10.22
C CYS A 150 5.82 -2.84 -9.90
N TYR A 151 5.34 -2.46 -8.72
CA TYR A 151 3.94 -2.60 -8.32
C TYR A 151 3.42 -1.31 -7.67
N ALA A 152 2.12 -1.08 -7.75
CA ALA A 152 1.51 0.18 -7.34
C ALA A 152 0.23 -0.01 -6.51
N LEU A 153 0.04 0.87 -5.53
CA LEU A 153 -1.20 1.10 -4.82
C LEU A 153 -1.84 2.41 -5.25
N ARG A 154 -3.16 2.44 -5.25
CA ARG A 154 -3.98 3.60 -5.56
C ARG A 154 -4.95 3.89 -4.43
N ASN A 155 -5.25 5.16 -4.21
CA ASN A 155 -6.39 5.62 -3.41
C ASN A 155 -6.94 6.90 -4.04
N GLY A 156 -7.96 6.76 -4.89
CA GLY A 156 -8.49 7.87 -5.69
C GLY A 156 -7.44 8.45 -6.66
N SER A 157 -6.97 9.67 -6.37
CA SER A 157 -5.91 10.36 -7.13
C SER A 157 -4.50 10.22 -6.52
N LYS A 158 -4.39 9.51 -5.39
CA LYS A 158 -3.12 9.21 -4.72
C LYS A 158 -2.54 7.90 -5.22
N TYR A 159 -1.23 7.88 -5.41
CA TYR A 159 -0.50 6.71 -5.89
C TYR A 159 0.74 6.48 -5.03
N ILE A 160 1.03 5.22 -4.72
CA ILE A 160 2.31 4.78 -4.19
C ILE A 160 2.79 3.65 -5.10
N TRP A 161 4.05 3.65 -5.50
CA TRP A 161 4.62 2.57 -6.29
C TRP A 161 6.02 2.24 -5.81
N CYS A 162 6.40 0.98 -5.91
CA CYS A 162 7.69 0.49 -5.44
C CYS A 162 8.43 -0.26 -6.53
N THR A 163 9.73 -0.05 -6.55
CA THR A 163 10.67 -0.65 -7.49
C THR A 163 11.86 -1.22 -6.74
N GLU A 164 12.82 -1.81 -7.44
CA GLU A 164 14.08 -2.26 -6.85
C GLU A 164 14.87 -1.14 -6.16
N THR A 165 14.68 0.12 -6.56
CA THR A 165 15.40 1.29 -6.00
C THR A 165 14.70 1.93 -4.81
N GLY A 166 13.39 1.73 -4.65
CA GLY A 166 12.64 2.29 -3.54
C GLY A 166 11.16 2.52 -3.86
N CYS A 167 10.45 3.10 -2.91
CA CYS A 167 9.05 3.46 -3.05
C CYS A 167 8.89 4.96 -3.26
N LYS A 168 8.01 5.34 -4.18
CA LYS A 168 7.66 6.74 -4.49
C LYS A 168 6.16 6.93 -4.33
N LYS A 169 5.75 8.20 -4.19
CA LYS A 169 4.36 8.57 -3.95
C LYS A 169 3.97 9.86 -4.68
N GLN A 170 2.69 9.97 -5.04
CA GLN A 170 2.11 11.14 -5.71
C GLN A 170 0.71 11.46 -5.16
N GLY A 171 0.36 12.75 -5.07
CA GLY A 171 -0.97 13.22 -4.66
C GLY A 171 -1.17 13.43 -3.15
N PHE A 172 -0.09 13.60 -2.38
CA PHE A 172 -0.10 13.76 -0.92
C PHE A 172 0.11 15.20 -0.48
#